data_AF-A0A652KR47-F1
#
_entry.id   AF-A0A652KR47-F1
#
_cell.length_a   1.000
_cell.length_b   1.000
_cell.length_c   1.000
_cell.angle_alpha   90.00
_cell.angle_beta   90.00
_cell.angle_gamma   90.00
#
_symmetry.space_group_name_H-M   'P 1'
#
loop_
_entity.id
_entity.type
_entity.pdbx_description
1 polymer ?
#
loop_
_entity_poly.entity_id
_entity_poly.type
_entity_poly.pdbx_seq_one_letter_code
_entity_poly.pdbx_strand_id
1 'polypeptide(L)'
;MTTPNVVTPARSASPFGTLTVVPWTTGPTDDAPVTPFLMVYSLGDGSEGPAAGEEALRAALEGMGLPLGDRVVDASEERGTGAHLLVEARRAVLTLPFMKAQCPVPAEWEAAAHDHGYVYLILPVRPWPDATPGEPVSPERLRAFVTDDAVVASAAHIQLPVRRLQG
;
A
#
# COMPACT_ATOMS: atom_id res chain seq x y z
N MET A 1 17.89 27.18 -7.33
CA MET A 1 17.54 27.28 -5.90
C MET A 1 16.47 26.24 -5.64
N THR A 2 16.74 25.24 -4.81
CA THR A 2 15.83 24.12 -4.56
C THR A 2 15.13 24.39 -3.23
N THR A 3 13.86 24.75 -3.27
CA THR A 3 13.02 24.86 -2.08
C THR A 3 12.68 23.45 -1.57
N PRO A 4 12.89 23.15 -0.28
CA PRO A 4 12.44 21.88 0.28
C PRO A 4 10.92 21.93 0.46
N ASN A 5 10.20 20.97 -0.12
CA ASN A 5 8.81 20.73 0.26
C ASN A 5 8.82 20.00 1.60
N VAL A 6 8.64 20.74 2.69
CA VAL A 6 8.33 20.18 4.00
C VAL A 6 6.86 19.78 4.00
N VAL A 7 6.59 18.48 4.10
CA VAL A 7 5.28 17.98 4.52
C VAL A 7 5.24 18.14 6.04
N THR A 8 4.41 19.04 6.54
CA THR A 8 4.14 19.16 7.98
C THR A 8 3.45 17.88 8.45
N PRO A 9 4.03 17.08 9.37
CA PRO A 9 3.27 16.03 9.99
C PRO A 9 2.28 16.69 10.94
N ALA A 10 1.00 16.77 10.53
CA ALA A 10 -0.04 16.80 11.54
C ALA A 10 0.04 15.42 12.20
N ARG A 11 0.38 15.37 13.49
CA ARG A 11 0.23 14.15 14.30
C ARG A 11 -1.28 13.89 14.35
N SER A 12 -1.79 13.20 13.33
CA SER A 12 -3.16 12.72 13.33
C SER A 12 -3.32 11.87 14.58
N ALA A 13 -4.31 12.19 15.41
CA ALA A 13 -4.79 11.33 16.50
C ALA A 13 -5.47 10.06 15.94
N SER A 14 -4.87 9.51 14.89
CA SER A 14 -5.28 8.29 14.26
C SER A 14 -4.64 7.16 15.06
N PRO A 15 -5.41 6.14 15.46
CA PRO A 15 -4.84 4.98 16.12
C PRO A 15 -3.79 4.28 15.25
N PHE A 16 -3.85 4.46 13.92
CA PHE A 16 -2.91 3.87 12.96
C PHE A 16 -1.49 4.45 13.01
N GLY A 17 -1.30 5.65 13.60
CA GLY A 17 -0.07 6.41 13.44
C GLY A 17 0.16 6.88 12.00
N THR A 18 1.42 6.94 11.60
CA THR A 18 1.84 7.29 10.25
C THR A 18 1.68 6.09 9.31
N LEU A 19 0.82 6.23 8.30
CA LEU A 19 0.66 5.26 7.21
C LEU A 19 1.47 5.71 5.99
N THR A 20 2.29 4.81 5.45
CA THR A 20 3.14 5.07 4.28
C THR A 20 2.80 4.12 3.14
N VAL A 21 2.97 4.57 1.89
CA VAL A 21 2.78 3.78 0.68
C VAL A 21 4.08 3.59 -0.05
N VAL A 22 4.42 2.34 -0.39
CA VAL A 22 5.59 2.02 -1.22
C VAL A 22 5.16 1.24 -2.47
N PRO A 23 5.50 1.73 -3.68
CA PRO A 23 5.34 0.97 -4.91
C PRO A 23 6.60 0.15 -5.22
N TRP A 24 6.41 -1.05 -5.78
CA TRP A 24 7.49 -1.82 -6.38
C TRP A 24 6.98 -2.71 -7.50
N THR A 25 7.89 -3.25 -8.29
CA THR A 25 7.62 -4.24 -9.33
C THR A 25 8.30 -5.56 -8.99
N THR A 26 7.74 -6.67 -9.46
CA THR A 26 8.47 -7.95 -9.58
C THR A 26 8.64 -8.30 -11.03
N GLY A 27 9.70 -9.05 -11.35
CA GLY A 27 10.04 -9.37 -12.74
C GLY A 27 10.65 -8.18 -13.50
N PRO A 28 10.78 -8.28 -14.83
CA PRO A 28 10.37 -9.42 -15.63
C PRO A 28 11.24 -10.65 -15.34
N THR A 29 10.68 -11.83 -15.49
CA THR A 29 11.43 -13.10 -15.54
C THR A 29 11.13 -13.77 -16.88
N ASP A 30 11.87 -14.81 -17.25
CA ASP A 30 11.61 -15.54 -18.50
C ASP A 30 10.14 -16.05 -18.59
N ASP A 31 9.52 -16.31 -17.43
CA ASP A 31 8.17 -16.89 -17.33
C ASP A 31 7.05 -15.87 -17.00
N ALA A 32 7.38 -14.62 -16.65
CA ALA A 32 6.38 -13.66 -16.19
C ALA A 32 6.71 -12.20 -16.54
N PRO A 33 5.72 -11.42 -17.02
CA PRO A 33 5.88 -9.98 -17.25
C PRO A 33 6.11 -9.23 -15.94
N VAL A 34 6.46 -7.94 -16.05
CA VAL A 34 6.57 -7.04 -14.89
C VAL A 34 5.23 -6.96 -14.18
N THR A 35 5.17 -7.26 -12.88
CA THR A 35 3.95 -7.17 -12.08
C THR A 35 4.04 -6.01 -11.08
N PRO A 36 3.07 -5.08 -11.07
CA PRO A 36 3.08 -3.93 -10.17
C PRO A 36 2.42 -4.23 -8.82
N PHE A 37 3.09 -3.80 -7.75
CA PHE A 37 2.61 -3.93 -6.38
C PHE A 37 2.60 -2.58 -5.65
N LEU A 38 1.71 -2.47 -4.66
CA LEU A 38 1.67 -1.44 -3.65
C LEU A 38 1.63 -2.08 -2.26
N MET A 39 2.22 -1.41 -1.28
CA MET A 39 2.04 -1.76 0.11
C MET A 39 1.77 -0.52 0.92
N VAL A 40 0.78 -0.62 1.79
CA VAL A 40 0.45 0.37 2.81
C VAL A 40 0.87 -0.21 4.15
N TYR A 41 1.75 0.45 4.88
CA TYR A 41 2.22 -0.02 6.18
C TYR A 41 2.20 1.10 7.22
N SER A 42 2.02 0.73 8.48
CA SER A 42 2.14 1.63 9.63
C SER A 42 3.58 1.64 10.18
N LEU A 43 4.01 2.77 10.71
CA LEU A 43 5.27 2.90 11.46
C LEU A 43 5.13 2.53 12.94
N GLY A 44 3.91 2.29 13.43
CA GLY A 44 3.65 1.96 14.83
C GLY A 44 3.81 3.14 15.80
N ASP A 45 3.87 4.38 15.29
CA ASP A 45 4.01 5.63 16.03
C ASP A 45 2.66 6.27 16.43
N GLY A 46 1.58 5.48 16.40
CA GLY A 46 0.24 5.86 16.85
C GLY A 46 0.23 6.31 18.31
N SER A 47 -0.72 7.17 18.68
CA SER A 47 -0.81 7.77 20.02
C SER A 47 -1.01 6.74 21.14
N GLU A 48 -1.59 5.59 20.82
CA GLU A 48 -1.88 4.50 21.75
C GLU A 48 -0.87 3.34 21.64
N GLY A 49 0.21 3.54 20.86
CA GLY A 49 1.27 2.56 20.64
C GLY A 49 0.97 1.56 19.52
N PRO A 50 1.96 0.72 19.19
CA PRO A 50 1.92 -0.16 18.01
C PRO A 50 0.83 -1.24 18.08
N ALA A 51 0.55 -1.79 19.27
CA ALA A 51 -0.47 -2.82 19.43
C ALA A 51 -1.89 -2.29 19.18
N ALA A 52 -2.17 -1.07 19.64
CA ALA A 52 -3.46 -0.41 19.39
C ALA A 52 -3.61 -0.04 17.89
N GLY A 53 -2.53 0.38 17.25
CA GLY A 53 -2.53 0.64 15.80
C GLY A 53 -2.76 -0.62 14.96
N GLU A 54 -2.17 -1.74 15.36
CA GLU A 54 -2.40 -3.05 14.73
C GLU A 54 -3.86 -3.47 14.84
N GLU A 55 -4.46 -3.38 16.04
CA GLU A 55 -5.86 -3.74 16.27
C GLU A 55 -6.82 -2.82 15.50
N ALA A 56 -6.53 -1.51 15.50
CA ALA A 56 -7.33 -0.56 14.73
C ALA A 56 -7.26 -0.86 13.23
N LEU A 57 -6.07 -1.17 12.70
CA LEU A 57 -5.90 -1.46 11.28
C LEU A 57 -6.59 -2.77 10.91
N ARG A 58 -6.51 -3.80 11.76
CA ARG A 58 -7.28 -5.03 11.63
C ARG A 58 -8.78 -4.74 11.54
N ALA A 59 -9.34 -4.00 12.48
CA ALA A 59 -10.76 -3.64 12.48
C ALA A 59 -11.17 -2.82 11.24
N ALA A 60 -10.28 -1.94 10.76
CA ALA A 60 -10.53 -1.16 9.54
C ALA A 60 -10.56 -2.05 8.28
N LEU A 61 -9.65 -3.02 8.17
CA LEU A 61 -9.61 -3.98 7.06
C LEU A 61 -10.83 -4.93 7.09
N GLU A 62 -11.20 -5.43 8.26
CA GLU A 62 -12.42 -6.23 8.45
C GLU A 62 -13.68 -5.43 8.07
N GLY A 63 -13.75 -4.15 8.46
CA GLY A 63 -14.83 -3.24 8.08
C GLY A 63 -14.91 -2.98 6.57
N MET A 64 -13.81 -3.16 5.84
CA MET A 64 -13.77 -3.14 4.36
C MET A 64 -14.14 -4.50 3.74
N GLY A 65 -14.37 -5.54 4.55
CA GLY A 65 -14.57 -6.91 4.06
C GLY A 65 -13.28 -7.58 3.58
N LEU A 66 -12.11 -7.10 4.02
CA LEU A 66 -10.82 -7.67 3.65
C LEU A 66 -10.36 -8.67 4.73
N PRO A 67 -10.35 -9.98 4.43
CA PRO A 67 -9.80 -10.98 5.35
C PRO A 67 -8.28 -10.85 5.43
N LEU A 68 -7.72 -11.15 6.61
CA LEU A 68 -6.28 -11.28 6.79
C LEU A 68 -5.81 -12.70 6.37
N GLY A 69 -4.56 -12.78 5.91
CA GLY A 69 -3.94 -14.01 5.42
C GLY A 69 -3.94 -14.11 3.90
N ASP A 70 -3.85 -15.32 3.37
CA ASP A 70 -3.47 -15.56 1.97
C ASP A 70 -4.56 -15.27 0.92
N ARG A 71 -5.76 -14.85 1.34
CA ARG A 71 -6.86 -14.59 0.41
C ARG A 71 -6.68 -13.22 -0.24
N VAL A 72 -6.54 -13.24 -1.57
CA VAL A 72 -6.61 -12.02 -2.39
C VAL A 72 -8.06 -11.67 -2.70
N VAL A 73 -8.47 -10.46 -2.35
CA VAL A 73 -9.80 -9.91 -2.68
C VAL A 73 -9.73 -9.18 -4.01
N ASP A 74 -10.65 -9.47 -4.94
CA ASP A 74 -10.77 -8.70 -6.19
C ASP A 74 -11.73 -7.52 -6.02
N ALA A 75 -11.18 -6.30 -5.99
CA ALA A 75 -11.96 -5.08 -5.79
C ALA A 75 -12.83 -4.68 -7.01
N SER A 76 -12.64 -5.32 -8.16
CA SER A 76 -13.52 -5.13 -9.32
C SER A 76 -14.87 -5.82 -9.14
N GLU A 77 -14.87 -6.97 -8.45
CA GLU A 77 -16.06 -7.76 -8.16
C GLU A 77 -16.69 -7.35 -6.81
N GLU A 78 -15.86 -6.98 -5.84
CA GLU A 78 -16.27 -6.66 -4.46
C GLU A 78 -16.53 -5.16 -4.27
N ARG A 79 -17.75 -4.72 -4.63
CA ARG A 79 -18.17 -3.30 -4.61
C ARG A 79 -18.16 -2.63 -3.23
N GLY A 80 -17.97 -3.38 -2.14
CA GLY A 80 -18.04 -2.90 -0.75
C GLY A 80 -16.73 -2.40 -0.14
N THR A 81 -15.58 -2.65 -0.78
CA THR A 81 -14.27 -2.37 -0.16
C THR A 81 -13.96 -0.88 0.03
N GLY A 82 -14.57 -0.02 -0.79
CA GLY A 82 -14.26 1.42 -0.81
C GLY A 82 -12.82 1.76 -1.23
N ALA A 83 -12.07 0.78 -1.74
CA ALA A 83 -10.70 0.95 -2.18
C ALA A 83 -10.64 1.34 -3.67
N HIS A 84 -9.88 2.40 -3.97
CA HIS A 84 -9.75 2.94 -5.32
C HIS A 84 -8.31 3.28 -5.64
N LEU A 85 -7.89 2.95 -6.86
CA LEU A 85 -6.58 3.29 -7.39
C LEU A 85 -6.71 4.03 -8.71
N LEU A 86 -6.10 5.21 -8.76
CA LEU A 86 -5.91 5.99 -9.98
C LEU A 86 -4.40 6.02 -10.28
N VAL A 87 -4.02 5.69 -11.51
CA VAL A 87 -2.63 5.77 -11.97
C VAL A 87 -2.57 6.68 -13.19
N GLU A 88 -1.84 7.78 -13.09
CA GLU A 88 -1.67 8.75 -14.17
C GLU A 88 -0.41 9.59 -13.93
N ALA A 89 0.27 9.99 -15.00
CA ALA A 89 1.39 10.93 -14.97
C ALA A 89 2.47 10.55 -13.92
N ARG A 90 2.84 9.26 -13.86
CA ARG A 90 3.81 8.69 -12.91
C ARG A 90 3.45 8.87 -11.45
N ARG A 91 2.15 8.91 -11.16
CA ARG A 91 1.59 8.97 -9.81
C ARG A 91 0.55 7.88 -9.62
N ALA A 92 0.63 7.21 -8.48
CA ALA A 92 -0.47 6.39 -7.97
C ALA A 92 -1.19 7.18 -6.88
N VAL A 93 -2.51 7.35 -7.03
CA VAL A 93 -3.40 7.92 -6.01
C VAL A 93 -4.25 6.80 -5.46
N LEU A 94 -3.92 6.37 -4.24
CA LEU A 94 -4.63 5.35 -3.50
C LEU A 94 -5.62 6.00 -2.56
N THR A 95 -6.88 5.58 -2.63
CA THR A 95 -7.93 5.99 -1.70
C THR A 95 -8.49 4.75 -1.02
N LEU A 96 -8.42 4.72 0.31
CA LEU A 96 -9.05 3.75 1.19
C LEU A 96 -10.02 4.52 2.11
N PRO A 97 -10.98 3.84 2.78
CA PRO A 97 -11.93 4.52 3.66
C PRO A 97 -11.29 5.35 4.78
N PHE A 98 -10.09 4.95 5.24
CA PHE A 98 -9.37 5.60 6.34
C PHE A 98 -8.13 6.40 5.90
N MET A 99 -7.76 6.38 4.62
CA MET A 99 -6.61 7.12 4.13
C MET A 99 -6.69 7.48 2.65
N LYS A 100 -6.07 8.60 2.29
CA LYS A 100 -5.78 8.96 0.90
C LYS A 100 -4.31 9.28 0.78
N ALA A 101 -3.62 8.60 -0.12
CA ALA A 101 -2.20 8.77 -0.35
C ALA A 101 -1.88 8.93 -1.82
N GLN A 102 -0.82 9.68 -2.10
CA GLN A 102 -0.26 9.83 -3.43
C GLN A 102 1.23 9.51 -3.37
N CYS A 103 1.68 8.56 -4.19
CA CYS A 103 3.10 8.22 -4.28
C CYS A 103 3.61 8.36 -5.74
N PRO A 104 4.88 8.76 -5.92
CA PRO A 104 5.53 8.68 -7.23
C PRO A 104 5.78 7.21 -7.61
N VAL A 105 5.62 6.89 -8.89
CA VAL A 105 5.89 5.54 -9.41
C VAL A 105 6.91 5.56 -10.57
N PRO A 106 7.73 4.50 -10.73
CA PRO A 106 8.55 4.30 -11.92
C PRO A 106 7.70 4.20 -13.19
N ALA A 107 8.26 4.58 -14.34
CA ALA A 107 7.54 4.50 -15.63
C ALA A 107 7.18 3.05 -16.00
N GLU A 108 8.08 2.10 -15.73
CA GLU A 108 7.84 0.66 -15.92
C GLU A 108 6.70 0.13 -15.03
N TRP A 109 6.57 0.66 -13.81
CA TRP A 109 5.50 0.30 -12.89
C TRP A 109 4.14 0.78 -13.42
N GLU A 110 4.08 2.03 -13.90
CA GLU A 110 2.87 2.59 -14.50
C GLU A 110 2.46 1.85 -15.77
N ALA A 111 3.42 1.56 -16.66
CA ALA A 111 3.17 0.77 -17.86
C ALA A 111 2.61 -0.61 -17.50
N ALA A 112 3.23 -1.31 -16.54
CA ALA A 112 2.74 -2.59 -16.06
C ALA A 112 1.33 -2.47 -15.46
N ALA A 113 1.05 -1.47 -14.61
CA ALA A 113 -0.27 -1.26 -14.03
C ALA A 113 -1.36 -1.08 -15.10
N HIS A 114 -1.01 -0.36 -16.17
CA HIS A 114 -1.88 -0.12 -17.30
C HIS A 114 -2.11 -1.36 -18.18
N ASP A 115 -1.07 -2.15 -18.40
CA ASP A 115 -1.13 -3.37 -19.23
C ASP A 115 -1.85 -4.51 -18.50
N HIS A 116 -1.60 -4.68 -17.21
CA HIS A 116 -2.28 -5.68 -16.36
C HIS A 116 -3.73 -5.28 -16.05
N GLY A 117 -4.03 -3.99 -16.00
CA GLY A 117 -5.35 -3.46 -15.64
C GLY A 117 -5.65 -3.46 -14.14
N TYR A 118 -4.74 -3.98 -13.33
CA TYR A 118 -4.83 -3.99 -11.88
C TYR A 118 -3.45 -3.90 -11.22
N VAL A 119 -3.46 -3.63 -9.92
CA VAL A 119 -2.27 -3.62 -9.04
C VAL A 119 -2.58 -4.43 -7.79
N TYR A 120 -1.63 -5.25 -7.35
CA TYR A 120 -1.74 -5.92 -6.06
C TYR A 120 -1.38 -4.96 -4.92
N LEU A 121 -2.31 -4.73 -4.01
CA LEU A 121 -2.08 -3.99 -2.78
C LEU A 121 -1.98 -4.97 -1.60
N ILE A 122 -0.95 -4.78 -0.79
CA ILE A 122 -0.68 -5.53 0.44
C ILE A 122 -0.82 -4.57 1.63
N LEU A 123 -1.57 -4.98 2.66
CA LEU A 123 -1.88 -4.20 3.86
C LEU A 123 -1.57 -5.04 5.11
N PRO A 124 -0.30 -5.14 5.54
CA PRO A 124 0.04 -5.78 6.80
C PRO A 124 -0.47 -4.97 7.98
N VAL A 125 -1.11 -5.62 8.94
CA VAL A 125 -1.51 -4.97 10.20
C VAL A 125 -0.31 -4.69 11.10
N ARG A 126 0.73 -5.53 10.99
CA ARG A 126 1.95 -5.38 11.78
C ARG A 126 2.72 -4.14 11.33
N PRO A 127 3.19 -3.31 12.29
CA PRO A 127 3.99 -2.14 11.95
C PRO A 127 5.35 -2.58 11.38
N TRP A 128 5.90 -1.75 10.49
CA TRP A 128 7.25 -1.91 9.97
C TRP A 128 8.16 -0.80 10.51
N PRO A 129 8.69 -0.94 11.74
CA PRO A 129 9.41 0.13 12.43
C PRO A 129 10.76 0.48 11.76
N ASP A 130 11.34 -0.46 11.01
CA ASP A 130 12.61 -0.23 10.29
C ASP A 130 12.45 0.66 9.05
N ALA A 131 11.20 0.93 8.63
CA ALA A 131 10.92 1.87 7.56
C ALA A 131 10.92 3.30 8.13
N THR A 132 11.81 4.15 7.62
CA THR A 132 11.84 5.56 8.01
C THR A 132 11.05 6.38 6.99
N PRO A 133 10.08 7.20 7.42
CA PRO A 133 9.27 7.99 6.49
C PRO A 133 10.17 8.97 5.72
N GLY A 134 10.06 8.94 4.40
CA GLY A 134 10.88 9.76 3.50
C GLY A 134 12.22 9.12 3.10
N GLU A 135 12.60 7.98 3.69
CA GLU A 135 13.75 7.21 3.22
C GLU A 135 13.35 6.14 2.21
N PRO A 136 14.17 5.89 1.18
CA PRO A 136 13.93 4.82 0.24
C PRO A 136 14.07 3.46 0.94
N VAL A 137 13.04 2.63 0.80
CA VAL A 137 13.08 1.22 1.19
C VAL A 137 13.80 0.44 0.09
N SER A 138 14.90 -0.24 0.42
CA SER A 138 15.62 -1.09 -0.54
C SER A 138 14.75 -2.29 -0.98
N PRO A 139 14.82 -2.74 -2.25
CA PRO A 139 14.05 -3.89 -2.74
C PRO A 139 14.21 -5.16 -1.90
N GLU A 140 15.41 -5.40 -1.37
CA GLU A 140 15.73 -6.59 -0.56
C GLU A 140 14.99 -6.57 0.78
N ARG A 141 14.95 -5.42 1.45
CA ARG A 141 14.20 -5.22 2.70
C ARG A 141 12.70 -5.37 2.48
N LEU A 142 12.19 -4.78 1.40
CA LEU A 142 10.79 -4.91 1.02
C LEU A 142 10.42 -6.36 0.76
N ARG A 143 11.24 -7.07 -0.02
CA ARG A 143 11.05 -8.49 -0.28
C ARG A 143 11.05 -9.29 1.01
N ALA A 144 12.05 -9.11 1.87
CA ALA A 144 12.15 -9.83 3.13
C ALA A 144 10.92 -9.62 4.02
N PHE A 145 10.39 -8.39 4.07
CA PHE A 145 9.21 -8.06 4.86
C PHE A 145 7.93 -8.69 4.29
N VAL A 146 7.68 -8.57 2.97
CA VAL A 146 6.47 -9.13 2.36
C VAL A 146 6.50 -10.65 2.20
N THR A 147 7.64 -11.30 2.43
CA THR A 147 7.78 -12.77 2.45
C THR A 147 7.89 -13.35 3.86
N ASP A 148 7.85 -12.53 4.91
CA ASP A 148 7.82 -13.03 6.29
C ASP A 148 6.46 -13.68 6.57
N ASP A 149 6.46 -14.95 6.99
CA ASP A 149 5.23 -15.71 7.20
C ASP A 149 4.26 -15.03 8.18
N ALA A 150 4.77 -14.34 9.20
CA ALA A 150 3.91 -13.65 10.16
C ALA A 150 3.34 -12.35 9.57
N VAL A 151 4.06 -11.67 8.68
CA VAL A 151 3.55 -10.52 7.93
C VAL A 151 2.47 -10.98 6.95
N VAL A 152 2.73 -12.03 6.17
CA VAL A 152 1.77 -12.58 5.20
C VAL A 152 0.49 -13.04 5.91
N ALA A 153 0.61 -13.81 7.00
CA ALA A 153 -0.53 -14.30 7.77
C ALA A 153 -1.38 -13.19 8.41
N SER A 154 -0.83 -11.98 8.55
CA SER A 154 -1.50 -10.84 9.16
C SER A 154 -1.78 -9.70 8.17
N ALA A 155 -1.52 -9.91 6.88
CA ALA A 155 -1.79 -8.92 5.84
C ALA A 155 -3.13 -9.17 5.16
N ALA A 156 -3.79 -8.09 4.74
CA ALA A 156 -4.84 -8.16 3.74
C ALA A 156 -4.24 -7.99 2.35
N HIS A 157 -4.75 -8.77 1.40
CA HIS A 157 -4.32 -8.73 0.00
C HIS A 157 -5.50 -8.34 -0.88
N ILE A 158 -5.32 -7.35 -1.75
CA ILE A 158 -6.38 -6.85 -2.63
C ILE A 158 -5.84 -6.58 -4.02
N GLN A 159 -6.55 -7.06 -5.03
CA GLN A 159 -6.33 -6.72 -6.42
C GLN A 159 -7.16 -5.46 -6.73
N LEU A 160 -6.48 -4.35 -6.98
CA LEU A 160 -7.11 -3.05 -7.24
C LEU A 160 -7.17 -2.77 -8.75
N PRO A 161 -8.37 -2.56 -9.33
CA PRO A 161 -8.48 -2.17 -10.73
C PRO A 161 -7.88 -0.78 -10.92
N VAL A 162 -7.04 -0.65 -11.96
CA VAL A 162 -6.38 0.61 -12.30
C VAL A 162 -7.35 1.50 -13.06
N ARG A 163 -7.61 2.68 -12.52
CA ARG A 163 -8.36 3.74 -13.21
C ARG A 163 -7.41 4.78 -13.78
N ARG A 164 -7.88 5.44 -14.84
CA ARG A 164 -7.23 6.61 -15.45
C ARG A 164 -8.13 7.82 -15.33
N LEU A 165 -7.56 9.01 -15.44
CA LEU A 165 -8.38 10.22 -15.56
C LEU A 165 -9.03 10.19 -16.94
N GLN A 166 -10.35 10.04 -16.97
CA GLN A 166 -11.10 10.27 -18.20
C GLN A 166 -11.14 11.79 -18.41
N GLY A 167 -10.53 12.24 -19.51
CA GLY A 167 -10.64 13.62 -19.99
C GLY A 167 -11.97 13.87 -20.68
#